data_AF-A0A2I0A1T3-F1
#
_entry.id   AF-A0A2I0A1T3-F1
#
_cell.length_a   1.000
_cell.length_b   1.000
_cell.length_c   1.000
_cell.angle_alpha   90.00
_cell.angle_beta   90.00
_cell.angle_gamma   90.00
#
_symmetry.space_group_name_H-M   'P 1'
#
loop_
_entity.id
_entity.type
_entity.pdbx_description
1 polymer ?
#
loop_
_entity_poly.entity_id
_entity_poly.type
_entity_poly.pdbx_seq_one_letter_code
_entity_poly.pdbx_strand_id
1 'polypeptide(L)'
;MHRLEPTNPAVTAVISQALSHYMITQPNVPLYTLSRVMSAKVWININGKIVWLITDFVIRRYDTTQAKFVYVVIHAVMEKKYRKDDHLTFTDLQIKG
;
A
#
# COMPACT_ATOMS: atom_id res chain seq x y z
N MET A 1 -6.23 7.67 -17.07
CA MET A 1 -6.10 7.49 -15.60
C MET A 1 -7.45 7.03 -15.10
N HIS A 2 -7.54 5.86 -14.47
CA HIS A 2 -8.81 5.34 -13.95
C HIS A 2 -8.84 5.57 -12.44
N ARG A 3 -9.95 6.14 -11.95
CA ARG A 3 -10.16 6.27 -10.51
C ARG A 3 -10.74 4.95 -10.01
N LEU A 4 -10.08 4.32 -9.04
CA LEU A 4 -10.69 3.23 -8.29
C LEU A 4 -11.35 3.83 -7.05
N GLU A 5 -12.49 3.27 -6.67
CA GLU A 5 -13.09 3.60 -5.38
C GLU A 5 -12.10 3.23 -4.26
N PRO A 6 -11.88 4.11 -3.26
CA PRO A 6 -11.04 3.79 -2.10
C PRO A 6 -11.49 2.54 -1.35
N THR A 7 -12.78 2.21 -1.43
CA THR A 7 -13.40 1.01 -0.84
C THR A 7 -13.21 -0.25 -1.69
N ASN A 8 -12.59 -0.14 -2.87
CA ASN A 8 -12.36 -1.29 -3.73
C ASN A 8 -11.49 -2.34 -3.01
N PRO A 9 -11.94 -3.59 -2.88
CA PRO A 9 -11.23 -4.63 -2.12
C PRO A 9 -9.84 -4.92 -2.70
N ALA A 10 -9.63 -4.71 -4.00
CA ALA A 10 -8.31 -4.83 -4.61
C ALA A 10 -7.34 -3.80 -4.01
N VAL A 11 -7.75 -2.52 -3.88
CA VAL A 11 -6.90 -1.46 -3.31
C VAL A 11 -6.48 -1.81 -1.87
N THR A 12 -7.45 -2.23 -1.05
CA THR A 12 -7.19 -2.66 0.33
C THR A 12 -6.24 -3.86 0.39
N ALA A 13 -6.41 -4.84 -0.49
CA ALA A 13 -5.55 -6.02 -0.56
C ALA A 13 -4.10 -5.65 -0.94
N VAL A 14 -3.93 -4.76 -1.93
CA VAL A 14 -2.61 -4.26 -2.34
C VAL A 14 -1.88 -3.58 -1.18
N ILE A 15 -2.56 -2.65 -0.51
CA ILE A 15 -1.96 -1.90 0.61
C ILE A 15 -1.63 -2.85 1.76
N SER A 16 -2.51 -3.81 2.06
CA SER A 16 -2.30 -4.79 3.13
C SER A 16 -1.11 -5.72 2.84
N GLN A 17 -0.96 -6.15 1.58
CA GLN A 17 0.19 -6.94 1.14
C GLN A 17 1.49 -6.15 1.25
N ALA A 18 1.47 -4.88 0.83
CA ALA A 18 2.61 -3.97 0.92
C ALA A 18 3.06 -3.76 2.39
N LEU A 19 2.12 -3.50 3.30
CA LEU A 19 2.41 -3.34 4.73
C LEU A 19 2.97 -4.61 5.35
N SER A 20 2.39 -5.77 5.01
CA SER A 20 2.88 -7.07 5.48
C SER A 20 4.32 -7.33 5.03
N HIS A 21 4.62 -7.06 3.76
CA HIS A 21 5.99 -7.20 3.23
C HIS A 21 6.96 -6.25 3.93
N TYR A 22 6.57 -4.98 4.14
CA TYR A 22 7.39 -4.02 4.88
C TYR A 22 7.70 -4.49 6.31
N MET A 23 6.71 -5.05 7.01
CA MET A 23 6.89 -5.60 8.35
C MET A 23 7.83 -6.81 8.38
N ILE A 24 7.71 -7.73 7.41
CA ILE A 24 8.57 -8.92 7.32
C ILE A 24 10.03 -8.52 7.08
N THR A 25 10.26 -7.48 6.27
CA THR A 25 11.61 -7.03 5.89
C THR A 25 12.26 -6.09 6.92
N GLN A 26 11.51 -5.64 7.92
CA GLN A 26 11.97 -4.69 8.94
C GLN A 26 11.70 -5.24 10.36
N PRO A 27 12.65 -5.97 10.97
CA PRO A 27 12.40 -6.72 12.21
C PRO A 27 12.06 -5.87 13.44
N ASN A 28 12.31 -4.55 13.38
CA ASN A 28 12.11 -3.62 14.50
C ASN A 28 10.94 -2.65 14.26
N VAL A 29 10.15 -2.87 13.22
CA VAL A 29 9.04 -1.96 12.89
C VAL A 29 7.79 -2.35 13.68
N PRO A 30 7.12 -1.39 14.35
CA PRO A 30 5.89 -1.66 15.07
C PRO A 30 4.80 -2.16 14.12
N LEU A 31 3.93 -3.02 14.66
CA LEU A 31 2.85 -3.64 13.92
C LEU A 31 1.97 -2.57 13.25
N TYR A 32 1.88 -2.62 11.92
CA TYR A 32 1.07 -1.72 11.12
C TYR A 32 -0.23 -2.41 10.72
N THR A 33 -1.35 -1.75 10.96
CA THR A 33 -2.66 -2.21 10.51
C THR A 33 -3.32 -1.12 9.69
N LEU A 34 -3.74 -1.46 8.46
CA LEU A 34 -4.52 -0.57 7.62
C LEU A 34 -5.86 -0.25 8.31
N SER A 35 -6.14 1.04 8.54
CA SER A 35 -7.40 1.48 9.14
C SER A 35 -8.42 1.87 8.07
N ARG A 36 -8.05 2.74 7.13
CA ARG A 36 -8.90 3.13 6.00
C ARG A 36 -8.08 3.67 4.84
N VAL A 37 -8.61 3.53 3.63
CA VAL A 37 -8.08 4.17 2.42
C VAL A 37 -8.84 5.48 2.20
N MET A 38 -8.13 6.58 1.99
CA MET A 38 -8.74 7.91 1.76
C MET A 38 -8.84 8.23 0.29
N SER A 39 -7.82 7.87 -0.49
CA SER A 39 -7.77 8.11 -1.92
C SER A 39 -7.07 6.95 -2.63
N ALA A 40 -7.52 6.62 -3.83
CA ALA A 40 -6.89 5.64 -4.69
C ALA A 40 -7.06 6.03 -6.16
N LYS A 41 -5.95 6.13 -6.89
CA LYS A 41 -5.93 6.39 -8.32
C LYS A 41 -5.04 5.36 -8.98
N VAL A 42 -5.53 4.77 -10.06
CA VAL A 42 -4.76 3.81 -10.85
C VAL A 42 -4.36 4.43 -12.17
N TRP A 43 -3.07 4.37 -12.45
CA TRP A 43 -2.52 4.73 -13.74
C TRP A 43 -1.94 3.48 -14.40
N ILE A 44 -2.23 3.32 -15.69
CA ILE A 44 -1.80 2.18 -16.50
C ILE A 44 -1.00 2.76 -17.67
N ASN A 45 0.21 2.24 -17.91
CA ASN A 45 1.04 2.66 -19.04
C ASN A 45 0.43 2.21 -20.38
N ILE A 46 0.79 2.88 -21.48
CA ILE A 46 0.32 2.75 -22.87
C ILE A 46 0.41 1.30 -23.42
N ASN A 47 1.15 0.40 -22.76
CA ASN A 47 1.24 -1.01 -23.12
C ASN A 47 0.57 -1.98 -22.11
N GLY A 48 -0.15 -1.49 -21.09
CA GLY A 48 -0.76 -2.32 -20.04
C GLY A 48 0.22 -3.01 -19.07
N LYS A 49 1.53 -2.87 -19.33
CA LYS A 49 2.60 -3.61 -18.63
C LYS A 49 2.99 -3.06 -17.26
N ILE A 50 2.59 -1.84 -16.92
CA ILE A 50 2.90 -1.25 -15.61
C ILE A 50 1.63 -0.59 -15.10
N VAL A 51 1.28 -0.92 -13.86
CA VAL A 51 0.15 -0.37 -13.13
C VAL A 51 0.70 0.34 -11.90
N TRP A 52 0.42 1.63 -11.78
CA TRP A 52 0.74 2.43 -10.60
C TRP A 52 -0.53 2.67 -9.80
N LEU A 53 -0.50 2.36 -8.51
CA LEU A 53 -1.50 2.75 -7.52
C LEU A 53 -0.97 3.94 -6.74
N ILE A 54 -1.60 5.09 -6.91
CA ILE A 54 -1.34 6.30 -6.14
C ILE A 54 -2.42 6.39 -5.07
N THR A 55 -2.05 6.31 -3.80
CA THR A 55 -3.01 6.18 -2.71
C THR A 55 -2.58 6.92 -1.46
N ASP A 56 -3.56 7.50 -0.78
CA ASP A 56 -3.44 7.99 0.58
C ASP A 56 -4.23 7.08 1.50
N PHE A 57 -3.62 6.60 2.58
CA PHE A 57 -4.28 5.74 3.54
C PHE A 57 -3.82 6.00 4.97
N VAL A 58 -4.67 5.64 5.92
CA VAL A 58 -4.40 5.74 7.35
C VAL A 58 -4.01 4.37 7.86
N ILE A 59 -2.83 4.29 8.47
CA ILE A 59 -2.42 3.14 9.26
C ILE A 59 -2.56 3.44 10.74
N ARG A 60 -2.81 2.39 11.51
CA ARG A 60 -2.62 2.36 12.96
C ARG A 60 -1.28 1.71 13.24
N ARG A 61 -0.44 2.37 14.02
CA ARG A 61 0.83 1.82 14.52
C ARG A 61 0.86 1.84 16.04
N TYR A 62 1.50 0.86 16.64
CA TYR A 62 1.78 0.88 18.07
C TYR A 62 3.06 1.69 18.33
N ASP A 63 2.96 2.79 19.06
CA ASP A 63 4.10 3.57 19.51
C ASP A 63 4.61 2.99 20.83
N THR A 64 5.79 2.38 20.79
CA THR A 64 6.41 1.73 21.96
C THR A 64 6.94 2.75 22.97
N THR A 65 7.31 3.95 22.54
CA THR A 65 7.79 5.03 23.42
C THR A 65 6.65 5.62 24.23
N GLN A 66 5.47 5.77 23.62
CA GLN A 66 4.29 6.36 24.26
C GLN A 66 3.28 5.32 24.77
N ALA A 67 3.59 4.02 24.64
CA ALA A 67 2.73 2.89 24.99
C ALA A 67 1.27 3.04 24.50
N LYS A 68 1.08 3.57 23.29
CA LYS A 68 -0.26 3.85 22.73
C LYS A 68 -0.31 3.64 21.24
N PHE A 69 -1.52 3.46 20.72
CA PHE A 69 -1.73 3.45 19.28
C PHE A 69 -1.81 4.87 18.73
N VAL A 70 -1.10 5.10 17.63
CA VAL A 70 -1.15 6.36 16.90
C VAL A 70 -1.57 6.10 15.45
N TYR A 71 -2.27 7.06 14.87
CA TYR A 71 -2.71 7.02 13.48
C TYR A 71 -1.73 7.83 12.63
N VAL A 72 -1.29 7.24 11.52
CA VAL A 72 -0.36 7.89 10.59
C VAL A 72 -0.99 7.88 9.21
N VAL A 73 -0.99 9.04 8.58
CA VAL A 73 -1.36 9.18 7.17
C VAL A 73 -0.13 8.87 6.33
N ILE A 74 -0.28 7.96 5.37
CA ILE A 74 0.76 7.59 4.41
C ILE A 74 0.31 8.00 3.03
N HIS A 75 1.20 8.69 2.33
CA HIS A 75 1.12 8.98 0.91
C HIS A 75 2.01 7.98 0.18
N ALA A 76 1.45 7.17 -0.72
CA ALA A 76 2.19 6.11 -1.39
C ALA A 76 1.94 6.06 -2.89
N VAL A 77 3.00 5.74 -3.63
CA VAL A 77 2.94 5.33 -5.03
C VAL A 77 3.47 3.90 -5.09
N MET A 78 2.59 2.95 -5.40
CA MET A 78 2.92 1.54 -5.50
C MET A 78 2.98 1.14 -6.97
N GLU A 79 4.13 0.68 -7.44
CA GLU A 79 4.30 0.19 -8.81
C GLU A 79 4.11 -1.33 -8.86
N LYS A 80 3.36 -1.78 -9.85
CA LYS A 80 3.29 -3.19 -10.25
C LYS A 80 3.74 -3.33 -11.69
N LYS A 81 4.86 -4.02 -11.89
CA LYS A 81 5.25 -4.52 -13.21
C LYS A 81 4.41 -5.75 -13.51
N TYR A 82 3.69 -5.75 -14.63
CA TYR A 82 2.99 -6.92 -15.16
C TYR A 82 4.07 -7.91 -15.63
N ARG A 83 4.52 -8.79 -14.73
CA ARG A 83 5.02 -10.09 -15.17
C ARG A 83 3.82 -10.94 -15.54
N LYS A 84 3.98 -11.85 -16.49
CA LYS A 84 2.98 -12.86 -16.90
C LYS A 84 2.82 -13.88 -15.76
N ASP A 85 2.48 -13.39 -14.57
CA ASP A 85 2.22 -14.14 -13.35
C ASP A 85 0.71 -14.13 -13.15
N ASP A 86 0.12 -15.32 -12.99
CA ASP A 86 -1.33 -15.50 -12.79
C ASP A 86 -1.81 -14.99 -11.41
N HIS A 87 -0.89 -14.47 -10.60
CA HIS A 87 -1.15 -13.95 -9.28
C HIS A 87 -0.62 -12.53 -9.14
N LEU A 88 -1.52 -11.58 -8.89
CA LEU A 88 -1.19 -10.18 -8.66
C LEU A 88 -0.41 -10.04 -7.33
N THR A 89 0.92 -10.18 -7.33
CA THR A 89 1.80 -9.79 -6.20
C THR A 89 2.49 -8.44 -6.45
N PHE A 90 2.51 -7.54 -5.46
CA PHE A 90 3.19 -6.24 -5.55
C PHE A 90 4.62 -6.37 -4.99
N THR A 91 5.62 -6.37 -5.86
CA THR A 91 6.99 -6.77 -5.49
C THR A 91 7.99 -5.63 -5.26
N ASP A 92 7.70 -4.38 -5.64
CA ASP A 92 8.59 -3.25 -5.37
C ASP A 92 7.81 -2.11 -4.68
N LEU A 93 7.76 -2.15 -3.33
CA LEU A 93 7.20 -1.06 -2.53
C LEU A 93 8.31 -0.05 -2.20
N GLN A 94 8.29 1.11 -2.84
CA GLN A 94 9.00 2.29 -2.33
C GLN A 94 8.00 3.19 -1.59
N ILE A 95 7.96 3.10 -0.26
CA ILE A 95 7.27 4.11 0.56
C ILE A 95 8.20 5.32 0.63
N LYS A 96 7.90 6.37 -0.14
CA LYS A 96 8.52 7.69 0.04
C LYS A 96 7.58 8.51 0.91
N GLY A 97 7.94 8.63 2.19
CA GLY A 97 7.32 9.57 3.14
C GLY A 97 8.14 10.83 3.23
#